data_AF-A0A915AMW3-F1
#
_entry.id   AF-A0A915AMW3-F1
#
_cell.length_a   1.000
_cell.length_b   1.000
_cell.length_c   1.000
_cell.angle_alpha   90.00
_cell.angle_beta   90.00
_cell.angle_gamma   90.00
#
_symmetry.space_group_name_H-M   'P 1'
#
loop_
_entity.id
_entity.type
_entity.pdbx_description
1 polymer ?
#
loop_
_entity_poly.entity_id
_entity_poly.type
_entity_poly.pdbx_seq_one_letter_code
_entity_poly.pdbx_strand_id
1 'polypeptide(L)'
;MMQVCHTILLCVDWFIDLDVVRLVRASEMLRTVPIWTSDKFKFKPNRTVNLVLVHQRAKSEDFEPDILRYRCDMLKGMFAESKLNVEGLLNLGAMGHDVHKGGSININYVLLADMKPRMKLDVAQTSNSLTQQSEGLHLHSPVIDYEFVLRTLRIDIQRLPKDSFTVGESYLTEKRWYSLASKLWRSTFTSQDVTKFSSILSSVV
;
A
#
# COMPACT_ATOMS: atom_id res chain seq x y z
N MET A 1 9.90 -8.91 -2.48
CA MET A 1 9.08 -8.17 -1.49
C MET A 1 8.00 -9.04 -0.83
N MET A 2 7.09 -9.65 -1.58
CA MET A 2 5.95 -10.42 -1.02
C MET A 2 6.34 -11.58 -0.09
N GLN A 3 7.56 -12.11 -0.16
CA GLN A 3 8.02 -13.17 0.73
C GLN A 3 8.63 -12.66 2.06
N VAL A 4 9.05 -11.39 2.12
CA VAL A 4 9.86 -10.83 3.22
C VAL A 4 9.25 -9.61 3.92
N CYS A 5 8.12 -9.10 3.43
CA CYS A 5 7.45 -7.92 3.98
C CYS A 5 6.07 -8.27 4.56
N HIS A 6 5.69 -7.67 5.69
CA HIS A 6 4.32 -7.77 6.22
C HIS A 6 3.32 -6.95 5.42
N THR A 7 3.74 -5.78 4.94
CA THR A 7 2.93 -4.83 4.19
C THR A 7 3.72 -4.33 2.99
N ILE A 8 3.03 -4.14 1.86
CA ILE A 8 3.56 -3.53 0.64
C ILE A 8 2.71 -2.29 0.35
N LEU A 9 3.39 -1.16 0.16
CA LEU A 9 2.77 0.05 -0.36
C LEU A 9 2.95 0.04 -1.88
N LEU A 10 1.84 0.05 -2.62
CA LEU A 10 1.83 0.23 -4.06
C LEU A 10 1.48 1.69 -4.35
N CYS A 11 2.49 2.49 -4.66
CA CYS A 11 2.32 3.90 -4.96
C CYS A 11 2.07 4.09 -6.46
N VAL A 12 1.00 4.79 -6.81
CA VAL A 12 0.60 5.06 -8.20
C VAL A 12 0.17 6.52 -8.36
N ASP A 13 0.52 7.16 -9.47
CA ASP A 13 0.18 8.57 -9.76
C ASP A 13 -1.24 8.74 -10.33
N TRP A 14 -1.84 7.64 -10.77
CA TRP A 14 -3.21 7.53 -11.28
C TRP A 14 -3.83 6.27 -10.70
N PHE A 15 -5.14 6.13 -10.80
CA PHE A 15 -5.78 4.89 -10.39
C PHE A 15 -5.21 3.69 -11.17
N ILE A 16 -5.12 2.54 -10.47
CA ILE A 16 -4.40 1.36 -10.95
C ILE A 16 -5.02 0.82 -12.26
N ASP A 17 -4.16 0.45 -13.21
CA ASP A 17 -4.57 -0.22 -14.44
C ASP A 17 -4.48 -1.76 -14.33
N LEU A 18 -5.03 -2.44 -15.35
CA LEU A 18 -5.04 -3.90 -15.40
C LEU A 18 -3.65 -4.50 -15.57
N ASP A 19 -2.69 -3.78 -16.15
CA ASP A 19 -1.36 -4.31 -16.41
C ASP A 19 -0.52 -4.35 -15.12
N VAL A 20 -0.63 -3.33 -14.28
CA VAL A 20 -0.08 -3.33 -12.92
C VAL A 20 -0.72 -4.45 -12.09
N VAL A 21 -2.05 -4.61 -12.16
CA VAL A 21 -2.74 -5.70 -11.44
C VAL A 21 -2.24 -7.06 -11.90
N ARG A 22 -2.14 -7.29 -13.22
CA ARG A 22 -1.58 -8.52 -13.80
C ARG A 22 -0.16 -8.76 -13.33
N LEU A 23 0.69 -7.74 -13.32
CA LEU A 23 2.07 -7.84 -12.86
C LEU A 23 2.15 -8.20 -11.37
N VAL A 24 1.34 -7.57 -10.52
CA VAL A 24 1.27 -7.87 -9.08
C VAL A 24 0.79 -9.30 -8.86
N ARG A 25 -0.26 -9.74 -9.55
CA ARG A 25 -0.82 -11.11 -9.44
C ARG A 25 0.15 -12.16 -9.97
N ALA A 26 0.83 -11.91 -11.09
CA ALA A 26 1.89 -12.79 -11.60
C ALA A 26 3.05 -12.89 -10.60
N SER A 27 3.47 -11.77 -10.00
CA SER A 27 4.50 -11.75 -8.96
C SER A 27 4.10 -12.55 -7.72
N GLU A 28 2.81 -12.56 -7.38
CA GLU A 28 2.26 -13.36 -6.29
C GLU A 28 2.43 -14.87 -6.55
N MET A 29 2.17 -15.31 -7.78
CA MET A 29 2.31 -16.72 -8.19
C MET A 29 3.77 -17.19 -8.17
N LEU A 30 4.72 -16.28 -8.41
CA LEU A 30 6.16 -16.57 -8.42
C LEU A 30 6.79 -16.61 -7.01
N ARG A 31 5.99 -16.53 -5.95
CA ARG A 31 6.47 -16.69 -4.57
C ARG A 31 6.98 -18.12 -4.35
N THR A 32 8.29 -18.29 -4.26
CA THR A 32 8.91 -19.57 -3.93
C THR A 32 8.71 -19.94 -2.45
N VAL A 33 8.40 -21.21 -2.17
CA VAL A 33 8.45 -21.73 -0.81
C VAL A 33 9.86 -22.29 -0.58
N PRO A 34 10.63 -21.73 0.37
CA PRO A 34 11.98 -22.18 0.65
C PRO A 34 12.01 -23.65 1.15
N ILE A 35 12.68 -24.54 0.41
CA ILE A 35 12.75 -25.99 0.72
C ILE A 35 13.77 -26.30 1.85
N TRP A 36 14.83 -25.50 1.96
CA TRP A 36 15.89 -25.51 2.99
C TRP A 36 15.47 -25.07 4.42
N THR A 37 14.19 -25.11 4.76
CA THR A 37 13.73 -24.83 6.12
C THR A 37 14.24 -25.92 7.06
N SER A 38 15.08 -25.56 8.04
CA SER A 38 15.53 -26.46 9.11
C SER A 38 14.38 -26.84 10.04
N ASP A 39 14.47 -27.96 10.77
CA ASP A 39 13.45 -28.36 11.76
C ASP A 39 13.10 -27.27 12.78
N LYS A 40 14.04 -26.37 13.09
CA LYS A 40 13.84 -25.23 14.02
C LYS A 40 13.24 -23.98 13.35
N PHE A 41 13.18 -23.96 12.02
CA PHE A 41 12.72 -22.81 11.23
C PHE A 41 11.87 -23.29 10.05
N LYS A 42 10.55 -23.34 10.23
CA LYS A 42 9.59 -23.68 9.17
C LYS A 42 8.96 -22.40 8.64
N PHE A 43 9.27 -22.05 7.39
CA PHE A 43 8.68 -20.89 6.72
C PHE A 43 7.18 -21.11 6.52
N LYS A 44 6.36 -20.08 6.73
CA LYS A 44 4.91 -20.13 6.51
C LYS A 44 4.58 -19.87 5.02
N PRO A 45 4.21 -20.89 4.22
CA PRO A 45 4.03 -20.72 2.78
C PRO A 45 2.80 -19.86 2.42
N ASN A 46 1.71 -20.03 3.16
CA ASN A 46 0.43 -19.34 2.93
C ASN A 46 0.30 -18.04 3.75
N ARG A 47 1.42 -17.33 3.93
CA ARG A 47 1.43 -16.06 4.65
C ARG A 47 0.73 -14.97 3.84
N THR A 48 -0.18 -14.25 4.49
CA THR A 48 -0.85 -13.09 3.92
C THR A 48 0.06 -11.86 4.00
N VAL A 49 -0.06 -10.97 3.02
CA VAL A 49 0.70 -9.72 2.95
C VAL A 49 -0.29 -8.60 2.74
N ASN A 50 -0.26 -7.58 3.58
CA ASN A 50 -1.13 -6.42 3.35
C ASN A 50 -0.66 -5.68 2.09
N LEU A 51 -1.59 -5.37 1.21
CA LEU A 51 -1.37 -4.50 0.06
C LEU A 51 -2.16 -3.22 0.29
N VAL A 52 -1.45 -2.10 0.34
CA VAL A 52 -2.04 -0.77 0.51
C VAL A 52 -1.79 -0.02 -0.78
N LEU A 53 -2.87 0.38 -1.45
CA LEU A 53 -2.76 1.23 -2.63
C LEU A 53 -2.69 2.68 -2.20
N VAL A 54 -1.61 3.36 -2.58
CA VAL A 54 -1.37 4.78 -2.29
C VAL A 54 -1.46 5.54 -3.60
N HIS A 55 -2.58 6.21 -3.83
CA HIS A 55 -2.81 7.06 -5.00
C HIS A 55 -2.24 8.44 -4.73
N GLN A 56 -1.09 8.71 -5.34
CA GLN A 56 -0.40 9.99 -5.28
C GLN A 56 -1.01 10.97 -6.28
N ARG A 57 -0.84 12.28 -6.02
CA ARG A 57 -1.29 13.36 -6.91
C ARG A 57 -2.81 13.37 -7.15
N ALA A 58 -3.57 12.85 -6.18
CA ALA A 58 -5.01 12.78 -6.26
C ALA A 58 -5.62 14.17 -6.44
N LYS A 59 -6.54 14.29 -7.39
CA LYS A 59 -7.27 15.51 -7.75
C LYS A 59 -8.63 15.54 -7.05
N SER A 60 -9.32 16.68 -7.10
CA SER A 60 -10.63 16.87 -6.47
C SER A 60 -11.62 15.76 -6.80
N GLU A 61 -11.62 15.31 -8.05
CA GLU A 61 -12.54 14.29 -8.58
C GLU A 61 -12.29 12.91 -7.94
N ASP A 62 -11.06 12.65 -7.48
CA ASP A 62 -10.69 11.39 -6.84
C ASP A 62 -11.25 11.27 -5.42
N PHE A 63 -11.52 12.41 -4.77
CA PHE A 63 -12.11 12.48 -3.44
C PHE A 63 -13.64 12.41 -3.48
N GLU A 64 -14.26 12.40 -4.66
CA GLU A 64 -15.71 12.24 -4.78
C GLU A 64 -16.15 10.87 -4.23
N PRO A 65 -17.15 10.82 -3.33
CA PRO A 65 -17.52 9.58 -2.64
C PRO A 65 -17.87 8.42 -3.57
N ASP A 66 -18.57 8.70 -4.67
CA ASP A 66 -18.98 7.69 -5.65
C ASP A 66 -17.79 7.12 -6.42
N ILE A 67 -16.84 7.99 -6.79
CA ILE A 67 -15.60 7.60 -7.46
C ILE A 67 -14.73 6.76 -6.51
N LEU A 68 -14.56 7.21 -5.27
CA LEU A 68 -13.80 6.47 -4.26
C LEU A 68 -14.42 5.10 -3.99
N ARG A 69 -15.74 5.02 -3.86
CA ARG A 69 -16.46 3.74 -3.66
C ARG A 69 -16.29 2.81 -4.85
N TYR A 70 -16.52 3.30 -6.07
CA TYR A 70 -16.33 2.52 -7.29
C TYR A 70 -14.91 1.93 -7.36
N ARG A 71 -13.90 2.72 -7.04
CA ARG A 71 -12.49 2.28 -7.02
C ARG A 71 -12.21 1.23 -5.96
N CYS A 72 -12.78 1.39 -4.77
CA CYS A 72 -12.66 0.40 -3.70
C CYS A 72 -13.31 -0.94 -4.09
N ASP A 73 -14.50 -0.91 -4.69
CA ASP A 73 -15.19 -2.10 -5.18
C ASP A 73 -14.38 -2.79 -6.29
N MET A 74 -13.80 -2.01 -7.20
CA MET A 74 -12.93 -2.53 -8.26
C MET A 74 -11.68 -3.19 -7.69
N LEU A 75 -11.01 -2.56 -6.72
CA LEU A 75 -9.83 -3.13 -6.04
C LEU A 75 -10.17 -4.45 -5.34
N LYS A 76 -11.30 -4.48 -4.62
CA LYS A 76 -11.79 -5.70 -3.98
C LYS A 76 -12.02 -6.81 -5.01
N GLY A 77 -12.66 -6.50 -6.14
CA GLY A 77 -12.88 -7.46 -7.22
C GLY A 77 -11.58 -7.98 -7.83
N MET A 78 -10.62 -7.09 -8.13
CA MET A 78 -9.34 -7.46 -8.77
C MET A 78 -8.46 -8.36 -7.90
N PHE A 79 -8.58 -8.27 -6.57
CA PHE A 79 -7.80 -9.04 -5.60
C PHE A 79 -8.60 -10.07 -4.80
N ALA A 80 -9.86 -10.36 -5.17
CA ALA A 80 -10.75 -11.26 -4.42
C ALA A 80 -10.16 -12.67 -4.19
N GLU A 81 -9.40 -13.18 -5.15
CA GLU A 81 -8.73 -14.49 -5.08
C GLU A 81 -7.21 -14.36 -4.83
N SER A 82 -6.75 -13.23 -4.30
CA SER A 82 -5.34 -13.01 -3.96
C SER A 82 -5.08 -13.36 -2.49
N LYS A 83 -3.87 -13.86 -2.20
CA LYS A 83 -3.33 -13.94 -0.84
C LYS A 83 -2.84 -12.59 -0.32
N LEU A 84 -2.88 -11.55 -1.16
CA LEU A 84 -2.64 -10.17 -0.75
C LEU A 84 -3.89 -9.63 -0.07
N ASN A 85 -3.73 -9.16 1.16
CA ASN A 85 -4.80 -8.55 1.91
C ASN A 85 -4.95 -7.07 1.52
N VAL A 86 -5.91 -6.79 0.64
CA VAL A 86 -6.31 -5.41 0.29
C VAL A 86 -7.33 -4.83 1.25
N GLU A 87 -7.88 -5.63 2.17
CA GLU A 87 -8.90 -5.16 3.11
C GLU A 87 -8.27 -4.62 4.39
N GLY A 88 -8.86 -3.56 4.93
CA GLY A 88 -8.42 -2.96 6.18
C GLY A 88 -8.75 -1.47 6.32
N LEU A 89 -8.26 -0.92 7.44
CA LEU A 89 -8.59 0.40 7.95
C LEU A 89 -7.67 1.51 7.44
N LEU A 90 -6.83 1.26 6.43
CA LEU A 90 -6.04 2.32 5.80
C LEU A 90 -6.84 2.98 4.67
N ASN A 91 -7.84 3.76 5.04
CA ASN A 91 -8.66 4.56 4.13
C ASN A 91 -9.10 5.86 4.79
N LEU A 92 -9.57 6.82 3.98
CA LEU A 92 -9.97 8.15 4.45
C LEU A 92 -11.08 8.11 5.52
N GLY A 93 -12.04 7.19 5.39
CA GLY A 93 -13.12 7.03 6.36
C GLY A 93 -12.60 6.64 7.74
N ALA A 94 -11.73 5.64 7.81
CA ALA A 94 -11.07 5.22 9.05
C ALA A 94 -10.13 6.29 9.62
N MET A 95 -9.63 7.22 8.79
CA MET A 95 -8.85 8.39 9.23
C MET A 95 -9.74 9.53 9.77
N GLY A 96 -11.06 9.35 9.89
CA GLY A 96 -11.99 10.35 10.40
C GLY A 96 -12.56 11.29 9.33
N HIS A 97 -12.28 11.03 8.06
CA HIS A 97 -12.87 11.72 6.92
C HIS A 97 -13.83 10.79 6.21
N ASP A 98 -14.96 10.49 6.86
CA ASP A 98 -15.99 9.67 6.25
C ASP A 98 -16.68 10.47 5.13
N VAL A 99 -16.17 10.27 3.91
CA VAL A 99 -16.71 10.86 2.70
C VAL A 99 -18.02 10.14 2.31
N HIS A 100 -18.33 8.98 2.90
CA HIS A 100 -19.41 8.11 2.47
C HIS A 100 -20.69 8.29 3.29
N LYS A 101 -21.73 8.84 2.67
CA LYS A 101 -23.09 8.69 3.18
C LYS A 101 -23.62 7.29 2.83
N GLY A 102 -23.34 6.28 3.64
CA GLY A 102 -24.10 5.01 3.63
C GLY A 102 -23.37 3.70 3.37
N GLY A 103 -22.08 3.56 3.68
CA GLY A 103 -21.44 2.24 3.70
C GLY A 103 -20.01 2.26 4.23
N SER A 104 -19.66 1.29 5.07
CA SER A 104 -18.29 1.15 5.57
C SER A 104 -17.39 0.58 4.48
N ILE A 105 -16.51 1.41 3.90
CA ILE A 105 -15.45 0.94 3.01
C ILE A 105 -14.29 0.42 3.86
N ASN A 106 -13.94 -0.85 3.67
CA ASN A 106 -12.86 -1.52 4.40
C ASN A 106 -11.75 -1.98 3.46
N ILE A 107 -11.29 -1.09 2.59
CA ILE A 107 -10.21 -1.33 1.63
C ILE A 107 -9.03 -0.45 1.99
N ASN A 108 -7.81 -0.98 1.93
CA ASN A 108 -6.56 -0.25 2.15
C ASN A 108 -6.22 0.62 0.92
N TYR A 109 -7.02 1.67 0.71
CA TYR A 109 -6.87 2.62 -0.38
C TYR A 109 -6.74 4.05 0.17
N VAL A 110 -5.58 4.66 -0.05
CA VAL A 110 -5.22 5.97 0.49
C VAL A 110 -4.99 6.95 -0.65
N LEU A 111 -5.68 8.09 -0.59
CA LEU A 111 -5.50 9.21 -1.51
C LEU A 111 -4.53 10.24 -0.90
N LEU A 112 -3.51 10.62 -1.65
CA LEU A 112 -2.60 11.71 -1.32
C LEU A 112 -2.76 12.82 -2.35
N ALA A 113 -3.25 13.97 -1.90
CA ALA A 113 -3.30 15.18 -2.72
C ALA A 113 -1.89 15.65 -3.12
N ASP A 114 -1.81 16.57 -4.07
CA ASP A 114 -0.51 17.20 -4.40
C ASP A 114 0.09 17.90 -3.17
N MET A 115 1.38 17.66 -2.96
CA MET A 115 2.13 18.33 -1.91
C MET A 115 2.22 19.82 -2.24
N LYS A 116 1.63 20.67 -1.39
CA LYS A 116 1.78 22.11 -1.52
C LYS A 116 3.26 22.50 -1.42
N PRO A 117 3.77 23.45 -2.23
CA PRO A 117 5.13 23.94 -2.09
C PRO A 117 5.39 24.37 -0.65
N ARG A 118 6.45 23.84 -0.06
CA ARG A 118 6.84 24.18 1.31
C ARG A 118 7.27 25.64 1.29
N MET A 119 6.45 26.55 1.81
CA MET A 119 6.86 27.94 1.95
C MET A 119 8.06 27.94 2.90
N LYS A 120 9.23 28.37 2.41
CA LYS A 120 10.37 28.63 3.28
C LYS A 120 9.91 29.77 4.20
N LEU A 121 9.80 29.46 5.48
CA LEU A 121 9.64 30.49 6.50
C LEU A 121 10.99 31.21 6.55
N ASP A 122 11.14 32.27 5.75
CA ASP A 122 12.27 33.16 5.88
C ASP A 122 12.25 33.71 7.30
N VAL A 123 13.35 33.49 8.02
CA VAL A 123 13.58 33.99 9.38
C VAL A 123 13.76 35.50 9.27
N ALA A 124 12.65 36.23 9.14
CA ALA A 124 12.61 37.67 9.23
C ALA A 124 11.22 38.13 9.67
N GLN A 125 11.21 38.69 10.88
CA GLN A 125 10.30 39.74 11.33
C GLN A 125 8.95 39.29 11.90
N THR A 126 8.96 39.18 13.23
CA THR A 126 8.02 39.86 14.12
C THR A 126 7.48 41.15 13.48
N SER A 127 6.27 41.10 12.92
CA SER A 127 5.42 42.26 12.78
C SER A 127 3.96 41.84 12.70
N ASN A 128 3.17 42.47 13.56
CA ASN A 128 1.73 42.35 13.61
C ASN A 128 1.11 42.60 12.21
N SER A 129 0.25 41.70 11.77
CA SER A 129 -0.83 42.04 10.83
C SER A 129 -2.05 41.17 11.11
N LEU A 130 -2.98 41.76 11.88
CA LEU A 130 -4.39 41.50 11.71
C LEU A 130 -4.78 41.90 10.27
N THR A 131 -5.86 41.27 9.77
CA THR A 131 -6.59 41.53 8.52
C THR A 131 -6.02 40.95 7.22
N GLN A 132 -6.60 39.83 6.78
CA GLN A 132 -7.60 39.85 5.71
C GLN A 132 -8.33 38.49 5.68
N GLN A 133 -9.45 38.42 6.42
CA GLN A 133 -10.53 37.52 6.09
C GLN A 133 -11.04 37.93 4.71
N SER A 134 -10.60 37.22 3.67
CA SER A 134 -11.36 37.15 2.44
C SER A 134 -12.41 36.06 2.65
N GLU A 135 -13.62 36.48 2.98
CA GLU A 135 -14.84 35.66 2.83
C GLU A 135 -15.10 35.46 1.33
N GLY A 136 -14.23 34.70 0.67
CA GLY A 136 -14.46 34.16 -0.67
C GLY A 136 -15.00 32.75 -0.49
N LEU A 137 -16.28 32.56 -0.86
CA LEU A 137 -16.97 31.29 -1.09
C LEU A 137 -16.08 30.05 -0.87
N HIS A 138 -15.91 29.61 0.39
CA HIS A 138 -15.23 28.34 0.67
C HIS A 138 -16.20 27.24 0.26
N LEU A 139 -16.27 26.96 -1.05
CA LEU A 139 -16.66 25.64 -1.53
C LEU A 139 -15.79 24.67 -0.73
N HIS A 140 -16.39 23.87 0.14
CA HIS A 140 -15.69 22.84 0.89
C HIS A 140 -14.93 21.99 -0.13
N SER A 141 -13.61 22.20 -0.25
CA SER A 141 -12.81 21.38 -1.13
C SER A 141 -12.84 19.96 -0.55
N PRO A 142 -13.27 18.94 -1.32
CA PRO A 142 -13.27 17.56 -0.85
C PRO A 142 -11.84 17.03 -0.63
N VAL A 143 -10.83 17.78 -1.09
CA VAL A 143 -9.42 17.40 -1.00
C VAL A 143 -8.92 17.51 0.44
N ILE A 144 -8.43 16.39 0.95
CA ILE A 144 -7.85 16.30 2.29
C ILE A 144 -6.36 16.70 2.23
N ASP A 145 -5.90 17.39 3.27
CA ASP A 145 -4.52 17.87 3.36
C ASP A 145 -3.49 16.73 3.32
N TYR A 146 -2.45 16.91 2.50
CA TYR A 146 -1.39 15.92 2.28
C TYR A 146 -0.65 15.53 3.56
N GLU A 147 -0.26 16.52 4.40
CA GLU A 147 0.52 16.27 5.61
C GLU A 147 -0.31 15.57 6.67
N PHE A 148 -1.61 15.88 6.74
CA PHE A 148 -2.55 15.12 7.56
C PHE A 148 -2.58 13.65 7.16
N VAL A 149 -2.88 13.33 5.90
CA VAL A 149 -3.00 11.93 5.44
C VAL A 149 -1.68 11.19 5.62
N LEU A 150 -0.54 11.82 5.30
CA LEU A 150 0.78 11.20 5.45
C LEU A 150 1.11 10.88 6.92
N ARG A 151 0.77 11.77 7.85
CA ARG A 151 0.97 11.56 9.28
C ARG A 151 0.12 10.40 9.79
N THR A 152 -1.15 10.36 9.41
CA THR A 152 -2.08 9.30 9.81
C THR A 152 -1.66 7.95 9.22
N LEU A 153 -1.32 7.91 7.94
CA LEU A 153 -0.79 6.71 7.27
C LEU A 153 0.46 6.16 7.98
N ARG A 154 1.40 7.02 8.39
CA ARG A 154 2.62 6.60 9.11
C ARG A 154 2.32 5.91 10.44
N ILE A 155 1.28 6.35 11.13
CA ILE A 155 0.86 5.76 12.41
C ILE A 155 0.12 4.45 12.17
N ASP A 156 -0.87 4.47 11.28
CA ASP A 156 -1.80 3.36 11.11
C ASP A 156 -1.18 2.18 10.34
N ILE A 157 -0.19 2.42 9.48
CA ILE A 157 0.53 1.31 8.83
C ILE A 157 1.21 0.37 9.83
N GLN A 158 1.62 0.90 10.99
CA GLN A 158 2.23 0.10 12.05
C GLN A 158 1.21 -0.76 12.78
N ARG A 159 -0.09 -0.43 12.69
CA ARG A 159 -1.20 -1.16 13.33
C ARG A 159 -1.71 -2.32 12.48
N LEU A 160 -1.34 -2.38 11.19
CA LEU A 160 -1.73 -3.48 10.32
C LEU A 160 -1.27 -4.84 10.88
N PRO A 161 -2.07 -5.90 10.67
CA PRO A 161 -1.70 -7.26 11.05
C PRO A 161 -0.38 -7.68 10.42
N LYS A 162 0.53 -8.22 11.24
CA LYS A 162 1.84 -8.71 10.79
C LYS A 162 1.82 -10.23 10.82
N ASP A 163 1.40 -10.84 9.71
CA ASP A 163 1.40 -12.30 9.62
C ASP A 163 2.83 -12.84 9.69
N SER A 164 3.07 -13.79 10.60
CA SER A 164 4.41 -14.31 10.90
C SER A 164 5.05 -15.00 9.69
N PHE A 165 6.36 -14.89 9.56
CA PHE A 165 7.15 -15.60 8.56
C PHE A 165 7.34 -17.09 8.88
N THR A 166 7.13 -17.50 10.14
CA THR A 166 7.35 -18.87 10.63
C THR A 166 6.06 -19.54 11.06
N VAL A 167 6.03 -20.87 10.95
CA VAL A 167 4.98 -21.70 11.54
C VAL A 167 5.33 -21.93 13.03
N GLY A 168 4.36 -21.70 13.92
CA GLY A 168 4.50 -21.87 15.37
C GLY A 168 5.24 -20.72 16.07
N GLU A 169 5.63 -20.93 17.32
CA GLU A 169 6.26 -19.91 18.19
C GLU A 169 7.76 -19.70 17.92
N SER A 170 8.24 -19.98 16.70
CA SER A 170 9.64 -19.74 16.37
C SER A 170 9.89 -18.24 16.21
N TYR A 171 10.51 -17.63 17.22
CA TYR A 171 10.87 -16.21 17.21
C TYR A 171 11.88 -15.90 16.10
N LEU A 172 11.43 -15.11 15.11
CA LEU A 172 12.27 -14.53 14.08
C LEU A 172 12.83 -13.18 14.58
N THR A 173 14.13 -13.12 14.82
CA THR A 173 14.84 -11.85 15.09
C THR A 173 15.20 -11.14 13.79
N GLU A 174 15.51 -9.84 13.85
CA GLU A 174 15.94 -9.07 12.67
C GLU A 174 17.15 -9.68 11.95
N LYS A 175 18.13 -10.19 12.70
CA LYS A 175 19.30 -10.89 12.14
C LYS A 175 18.88 -12.16 11.38
N ARG A 176 17.91 -12.92 11.90
CA ARG A 176 17.37 -14.11 11.23
C ARG A 176 16.53 -13.72 10.03
N TRP A 177 15.76 -12.63 10.10
CA TRP A 177 15.01 -12.09 8.97
C TRP A 177 15.95 -11.67 7.82
N TYR A 178 17.05 -10.99 8.11
CA TYR A 178 18.05 -10.63 7.10
C TYR A 178 18.67 -11.87 6.43
N SER A 179 19.01 -12.88 7.24
CA SER A 179 19.52 -14.15 6.73
C SER A 179 18.49 -14.82 5.81
N LEU A 180 17.23 -14.89 6.23
CA LEU A 180 16.11 -15.40 5.42
C LEU A 180 15.93 -14.61 4.11
N ALA A 181 15.95 -13.28 4.16
CA ALA A 181 15.77 -12.44 2.99
C ALA A 181 16.91 -12.62 1.97
N SER A 182 18.16 -12.63 2.44
CA SER A 182 19.35 -12.87 1.61
C SER A 182 19.28 -14.23 0.91
N LYS A 183 18.79 -15.22 1.66
CA LYS A 183 18.61 -16.59 1.22
C LYS A 183 17.51 -16.70 0.15
N LEU A 184 16.33 -16.14 0.41
CA LEU A 184 15.22 -16.10 -0.55
C LEU A 184 15.61 -15.38 -1.83
N TRP A 185 16.29 -14.24 -1.73
CA TRP A 185 16.78 -13.49 -2.89
C TRP A 185 17.64 -14.34 -3.84
N ARG A 186 18.63 -15.07 -3.29
CA ARG A 186 19.46 -15.97 -4.09
C ARG A 186 18.64 -17.08 -4.74
N SER A 187 17.67 -17.64 -4.02
CA SER A 187 16.78 -18.68 -4.55
C SER A 187 15.85 -18.16 -5.64
N THR A 188 15.40 -16.90 -5.59
CA THR A 188 14.58 -16.29 -6.63
C THR A 188 15.37 -16.14 -7.93
N PHE A 189 16.65 -15.77 -7.85
CA PHE A 189 17.51 -15.61 -9.03
C PHE A 189 17.74 -16.93 -9.79
N THR A 190 17.80 -18.05 -9.06
CA THR A 190 17.95 -19.39 -9.65
C THR A 190 16.62 -20.13 -9.82
N SER A 191 15.48 -19.44 -9.69
CA SER A 191 14.16 -20.06 -9.74
C SER A 191 13.80 -20.48 -11.17
N GLN A 192 13.54 -21.77 -11.36
CA GLN A 192 13.07 -22.31 -12.64
C GLN A 192 11.73 -21.70 -13.05
N ASP A 193 10.85 -21.37 -12.10
CA ASP A 193 9.53 -20.80 -12.39
C ASP A 193 9.65 -19.38 -12.94
N VAL A 194 10.61 -18.60 -12.41
CA VAL A 194 10.93 -17.26 -12.95
C VAL A 194 11.53 -17.39 -14.35
N THR A 195 12.44 -18.34 -14.58
CA THR A 195 13.01 -18.58 -15.92
C THR A 195 11.95 -19.02 -16.93
N LYS A 196 11.05 -19.94 -16.55
CA LYS A 196 9.94 -20.38 -17.40
C LYS A 196 9.00 -19.22 -17.73
N PHE A 197 8.63 -18.42 -16.73
CA PHE A 197 7.78 -17.24 -16.93
C PHE A 197 8.42 -16.24 -17.91
N SER A 198 9.72 -15.96 -17.75
CA SER A 198 10.49 -15.10 -18.66
C SER A 198 10.52 -15.65 -20.10
N SER A 199 10.71 -16.97 -20.25
CA SER A 199 10.70 -17.63 -21.56
C SER A 199 9.34 -17.51 -22.25
N ILE A 200 8.24 -17.74 -21.52
CA ILE A 200 6.88 -17.60 -22.05
C ILE A 200 6.61 -16.17 -22.49
N LEU A 201 6.99 -15.17 -21.69
CA LEU A 201 6.84 -13.77 -22.09
C LEU A 201 7.64 -13.44 -23.35
N SER A 202 8.84 -14.01 -23.48
CA SER A 202 9.72 -13.77 -24.64
C SER A 202 9.24 -14.48 -25.91
N SER A 203 8.45 -15.54 -25.80
CA SER A 203 7.90 -16.29 -26.94
C SER A 203 6.56 -15.76 -27.46
N VAL A 204 5.92 -14.86 -26.70
CA VAL A 204 4.63 -14.25 -27.04
C VAL A 204 4.81 -12.91 -27.79
N VAL A 205 6.05 -12.41 -27.85
CA VAL A 205 6.49 -11.27 -28.68
C VAL A 205 7.05 -11.78 -29.99
#